data_AF-A0AB39QV76-F1
#
_entry.id   AF-A0AB39QV76-F1
#
_cell.length_a   1.000
_cell.length_b   1.000
_cell.length_c   1.000
_cell.angle_alpha   90.00
_cell.angle_beta   90.00
_cell.angle_gamma   90.00
#
_symmetry.space_group_name_H-M   'P 1'
#
loop_
_entity.id
_entity.type
_entity.pdbx_description
1 polymer ?
#
loop_
_entity_poly.entity_id
_entity_poly.type
_entity_poly.pdbx_seq_one_letter_code
_entity_poly.pdbx_strand_id
1 'polypeptide(L)'
;MNRQAQAAVMFLVGAALLHAGGTNLYLRYVKAGLQWLVLTAGAVLIVAALATAWYEWKRARTRKAAQEAAQEAAQAAASEAASEAASEAAPEVAPEAHAHPEPRISWLLVLPILALILIAPPALGSYSAMRTGTALQHPYGYMKLPKADPIPINLVDYAGRAVYDHGRSFGGRSVRLSGFVALDKNGAPYLVRMALNCCAADAQPVKVALTGKIPPVLQPDAWLQVTGTYTARVTHDPVNNGPIPYLKVTEAKPIPVPSDPYDESWNN
;
A
#
# COMPACT_ATOMS: atom_id res chain seq x y z
N MET A 1 -17.16 16.85 9.90
CA MET A 1 -15.74 17.14 9.64
C MET A 1 -15.65 18.58 9.15
N ASN A 2 -14.78 19.41 9.74
CA ASN A 2 -14.52 20.75 9.22
C ASN A 2 -14.02 20.62 7.76
N ARG A 3 -14.59 21.40 6.84
CA ARG A 3 -14.25 21.36 5.40
C ARG A 3 -12.77 21.65 5.14
N GLN A 4 -12.13 22.48 5.97
CA GLN A 4 -10.69 22.73 5.92
C GLN A 4 -9.89 21.48 6.29
N ALA A 5 -10.30 20.77 7.36
CA ALA A 5 -9.65 19.52 7.76
C ALA A 5 -9.84 18.43 6.69
N GLN A 6 -11.03 18.35 6.07
CA GLN A 6 -11.28 17.45 4.95
C GLN A 6 -10.38 17.75 3.75
N ALA A 7 -10.28 19.02 3.34
CA ALA A 7 -9.42 19.42 2.23
C ALA A 7 -7.94 19.14 2.52
N ALA A 8 -7.48 19.41 3.74
CA ALA A 8 -6.11 19.10 4.17
C ALA A 8 -5.83 17.59 4.13
N VAL A 9 -6.74 16.77 4.63
CA VAL A 9 -6.63 15.30 4.59
C VAL A 9 -6.57 14.79 3.14
N MET A 10 -7.50 15.23 2.29
CA MET A 10 -7.51 14.82 0.88
C MET A 10 -6.23 15.23 0.16
N PHE A 11 -5.72 16.43 0.42
CA PHE A 11 -4.47 16.92 -0.15
C PHE A 11 -3.27 16.10 0.33
N LEU A 12 -3.14 15.86 1.64
CA LEU A 12 -2.04 15.08 2.21
C LEU A 12 -2.02 13.64 1.68
N VAL A 13 -3.18 12.98 1.64
CA VAL A 13 -3.29 11.62 1.09
C VAL A 13 -2.98 11.63 -0.41
N GLY A 14 -3.54 12.57 -1.17
CA GLY A 14 -3.28 12.68 -2.60
C GLY A 14 -1.81 12.91 -2.92
N ALA A 15 -1.15 13.81 -2.19
CA ALA A 15 0.28 14.08 -2.31
C ALA A 15 1.13 12.86 -1.93
N ALA A 16 0.77 12.14 -0.88
CA ALA A 16 1.45 10.91 -0.48
C ALA A 16 1.33 9.82 -1.56
N LEU A 17 0.15 9.65 -2.19
CA LEU A 17 -0.06 8.71 -3.29
C LEU A 17 0.76 9.09 -4.53
N LEU A 18 0.81 10.38 -4.89
CA LEU A 18 1.65 10.85 -5.99
C LEU A 18 3.14 10.63 -5.71
N HIS A 19 3.61 10.91 -4.49
CA HIS A 19 4.99 10.64 -4.11
C HIS A 19 5.31 9.13 -4.13
N ALA A 20 4.42 8.31 -3.58
CA ALA A 20 4.59 6.86 -3.56
C ALA A 20 4.58 6.26 -4.96
N GLY A 21 3.68 6.72 -5.85
CA GLY A 21 3.58 6.28 -7.24
C GLY A 21 4.67 6.85 -8.16
N GLY A 22 5.24 8.01 -7.83
CA GLY A 22 6.40 8.58 -8.51
C GLY A 22 7.74 7.97 -8.07
N THR A 23 7.74 7.22 -6.97
CA THR A 23 8.88 6.45 -6.48
C THR A 23 8.57 4.94 -6.54
N ASN A 24 9.50 4.07 -6.14
CA ASN A 24 9.23 2.63 -6.01
C ASN A 24 8.56 2.27 -4.67
N LEU A 25 8.13 3.25 -3.87
CA LEU A 25 7.51 2.98 -2.56
C LEU A 25 6.16 2.29 -2.70
N TYR A 26 5.39 2.57 -3.76
CA TYR A 26 4.10 1.90 -3.97
C TYR A 26 4.23 0.37 -4.13
N LEU A 27 5.37 -0.14 -4.63
CA LEU A 27 5.63 -1.57 -4.78
C LEU A 27 5.66 -2.32 -3.44
N ARG A 28 5.77 -1.61 -2.30
CA ARG A 28 5.62 -2.23 -0.97
C ARG A 28 4.17 -2.60 -0.65
N TYR A 29 3.21 -2.03 -1.36
CA TYR A 29 1.78 -2.09 -1.04
C TYR A 29 0.92 -2.60 -2.18
N VAL A 30 1.28 -2.32 -3.43
CA VAL A 30 0.41 -2.55 -4.58
C VAL A 30 1.23 -3.09 -5.75
N LYS A 31 0.60 -3.95 -6.54
CA LYS A 31 1.17 -4.52 -7.77
C LYS A 31 1.72 -3.45 -8.72
N ALA A 32 2.85 -3.73 -9.37
CA ALA A 32 3.53 -2.84 -10.32
C ALA A 32 2.59 -2.25 -11.39
N GLY A 33 1.72 -3.09 -11.99
CA GLY A 33 0.78 -2.67 -13.04
C GLY A 33 -0.28 -1.64 -12.61
N LEU A 34 -0.49 -1.42 -11.31
CA LEU A 34 -1.50 -0.49 -10.79
C LEU A 34 -0.93 0.92 -10.54
N GLN A 35 0.34 1.19 -10.89
CA GLN A 35 0.99 2.49 -10.69
C GLN A 35 0.16 3.66 -11.27
N TRP A 36 -0.36 3.51 -12.49
CA TRP A 36 -1.18 4.53 -13.13
C TRP A 36 -2.49 4.80 -12.37
N LEU A 37 -3.11 3.77 -11.80
CA LEU A 37 -4.31 3.93 -10.97
C LEU A 37 -3.99 4.67 -9.67
N VAL A 38 -2.84 4.39 -9.05
CA VAL A 38 -2.38 5.10 -7.86
C VAL A 38 -2.11 6.58 -8.16
N LEU A 39 -1.43 6.88 -9.27
CA LEU A 39 -1.15 8.26 -9.68
C LEU A 39 -2.43 9.04 -10.01
N THR A 40 -3.36 8.42 -10.73
CA THR A 40 -4.64 9.06 -11.08
C THR A 40 -5.50 9.30 -9.84
N ALA A 41 -5.57 8.34 -8.91
CA ALA A 41 -6.26 8.53 -7.63
C ALA A 41 -5.65 9.67 -6.82
N GLY A 42 -4.32 9.75 -6.74
CA GLY A 42 -3.62 10.85 -6.08
C GLY A 42 -3.94 12.21 -6.69
N ALA A 43 -3.94 12.31 -8.02
CA ALA A 43 -4.29 13.54 -8.73
C ALA A 43 -5.76 13.95 -8.49
N VAL A 44 -6.70 13.01 -8.53
CA VAL A 44 -8.12 13.27 -8.26
C VAL A 44 -8.33 13.81 -6.84
N LEU A 45 -7.65 13.24 -5.84
CA LEU A 45 -7.74 13.72 -4.45
C LEU A 45 -7.21 15.15 -4.29
N ILE A 46 -6.09 15.49 -4.96
CA ILE A 46 -5.55 16.86 -4.94
C ILE A 46 -6.51 17.83 -5.62
N VAL A 47 -7.05 17.48 -6.80
CA VAL A 47 -8.03 18.34 -7.50
C VAL A 47 -9.27 18.57 -6.64
N ALA A 48 -9.80 17.53 -5.99
CA ALA A 48 -10.93 17.65 -5.09
C ALA A 48 -10.62 18.52 -3.86
N ALA A 49 -9.42 18.41 -3.29
CA ALA A 49 -8.98 19.25 -2.19
C ALA A 49 -8.89 20.73 -2.58
N LEU A 50 -8.27 21.02 -3.73
CA LEU A 50 -8.16 22.38 -4.27
C LEU A 50 -9.53 22.98 -4.62
N ALA A 51 -10.41 22.19 -5.23
CA ALA A 51 -11.79 22.62 -5.52
C ALA A 51 -12.54 22.96 -4.22
N THR A 52 -12.39 22.13 -3.18
CA THR A 52 -13.01 22.38 -1.87
C THR A 52 -12.54 23.71 -1.29
N ALA A 53 -11.22 23.94 -1.22
CA ALA A 53 -10.65 25.18 -0.72
C ALA A 53 -11.10 26.41 -1.53
N TRP A 54 -11.18 26.27 -2.87
CA TRP A 54 -11.65 27.34 -3.74
C TRP A 54 -13.13 27.70 -3.52
N TYR A 55 -14.00 26.69 -3.36
CA TYR A 55 -15.42 26.91 -3.05
C TYR A 55 -15.62 27.58 -1.68
N GLU A 56 -14.82 27.21 -0.67
CA GLU A 56 -14.86 27.86 0.64
C GLU A 56 -14.46 29.32 0.56
N TRP A 57 -13.36 29.61 -0.14
CA TRP A 57 -12.86 30.97 -0.32
C TRP A 57 -13.87 31.85 -1.07
N LYS A 58 -14.49 31.32 -2.13
CA LYS A 58 -15.54 32.04 -2.87
C LYS A 58 -16.75 32.33 -1.99
N ARG A 59 -17.19 31.37 -1.17
CA ARG A 59 -18.31 31.54 -0.21
C ARG A 59 -17.99 32.56 0.89
N ALA A 60 -16.78 32.54 1.43
CA ALA A 60 -16.34 33.50 2.44
C ALA A 60 -16.35 34.93 1.87
N ARG A 61 -15.86 35.11 0.64
CA ARG A 61 -15.92 36.41 -0.07
C ARG A 61 -17.35 36.90 -0.26
N THR A 62 -18.26 36.05 -0.74
CA THR A 62 -19.67 36.44 -0.92
C THR A 62 -20.38 36.76 0.40
N ARG A 63 -20.08 36.01 1.48
CA ARG A 63 -20.62 36.29 2.81
C ARG A 63 -20.11 37.62 3.36
N LYS A 64 -18.80 37.90 3.20
CA LYS A 64 -18.21 39.18 3.63
C LYS A 64 -18.86 40.36 2.89
N ALA A 65 -19.00 40.26 1.57
CA ALA A 65 -19.67 41.29 0.77
C ALA A 65 -21.14 41.49 1.19
N ALA A 66 -21.88 40.41 1.47
CA ALA A 66 -23.25 40.50 1.96
C ALA A 66 -23.35 41.09 3.38
N GLN A 67 -22.39 40.79 4.26
CA GLN A 67 -22.32 41.37 5.61
C GLN A 67 -21.96 42.86 5.58
N GLU A 68 -21.00 43.25 4.72
CA GLU A 68 -20.65 44.66 4.50
C GLU A 68 -21.86 45.43 3.96
N ALA A 69 -22.57 44.89 2.96
CA ALA A 69 -23.79 45.50 2.44
C ALA A 69 -24.92 45.55 3.48
N ALA A 70 -25.08 44.52 4.32
CA ALA A 70 -26.07 44.50 5.38
C ALA A 70 -25.72 45.47 6.53
N GLN A 71 -24.43 45.65 6.86
CA GLN A 71 -23.98 46.64 7.83
C GLN A 71 -24.16 48.06 7.33
N GLU A 72 -23.86 48.31 6.05
CA GLU A 72 -24.05 49.61 5.43
C GLU A 72 -25.54 49.99 5.37
N ALA A 73 -26.41 49.03 5.01
CA ALA A 73 -27.86 49.21 5.06
C ALA A 73 -28.39 49.42 6.49
N ALA A 74 -27.86 48.69 7.48
CA ALA A 74 -28.22 48.88 8.88
C ALA A 74 -27.75 50.23 9.46
N GLN A 75 -26.57 50.71 9.05
CA GLN A 75 -26.06 52.03 9.44
C GLN A 75 -26.86 53.16 8.78
N ALA A 76 -27.25 53.02 7.52
CA ALA A 76 -28.13 53.98 6.84
C ALA A 76 -29.50 54.08 7.54
N ALA A 77 -30.14 52.94 7.83
CA ALA A 77 -31.40 52.90 8.57
C ALA A 77 -31.29 53.47 9.99
N ALA A 78 -30.18 53.23 10.69
CA ALA A 78 -29.93 53.81 12.02
C ALA A 78 -29.72 55.33 11.97
N SER A 79 -29.14 55.85 10.88
CA SER A 79 -28.96 57.30 10.68
C SER A 79 -30.26 58.03 10.33
N GLU A 80 -31.19 57.37 9.62
CA GLU A 80 -32.53 57.89 9.35
C GLU A 80 -33.41 57.85 10.63
N ALA A 81 -33.35 56.76 11.40
CA ALA A 81 -34.07 56.63 12.68
C ALA A 81 -33.58 57.62 13.75
N ALA A 82 -32.32 58.06 13.70
CA ALA A 82 -31.80 59.12 14.57
C ALA A 82 -32.34 60.52 14.22
N SER A 83 -32.97 60.69 13.05
CA SER A 83 -33.66 61.93 12.67
C SER A 83 -35.16 61.95 13.05
N GLU A 84 -35.73 60.80 13.41
CA GLU A 84 -37.13 60.64 13.83
C GLU A 84 -37.24 59.91 15.19
N ALA A 85 -36.56 60.41 16.22
CA ALA A 85 -36.75 59.92 17.58
C ALA A 85 -37.82 60.75 18.32
N ALA A 86 -39.09 60.50 18.01
CA ALA A 86 -40.21 60.73 18.93
C ALA A 86 -41.45 59.93 18.52
N SER A 87 -41.52 58.63 18.84
CA SER A 87 -42.70 57.95 19.41
C SER A 87 -42.46 56.42 19.49
N GLU A 88 -43.02 55.82 20.53
CA GLU A 88 -42.86 54.44 21.01
C GLU A 88 -43.18 53.34 19.99
N ALA A 89 -42.33 52.30 19.94
CA ALA A 89 -42.75 50.91 19.76
C ALA A 89 -41.60 49.93 20.08
N ALA A 90 -41.91 48.85 20.81
CA ALA A 90 -41.00 47.81 21.26
C ALA A 90 -40.38 47.00 20.10
N PRO A 91 -39.13 46.50 20.21
CA PRO A 91 -38.56 45.64 19.19
C PRO A 91 -38.99 44.18 19.42
N GLU A 92 -39.60 43.60 18.41
CA GLU A 92 -39.80 42.15 18.30
C GLU A 92 -38.44 41.51 17.96
N VAL A 93 -37.92 40.69 18.87
CA VAL A 93 -36.59 40.07 18.77
C VAL A 93 -36.60 39.02 17.66
N ALA A 94 -35.87 39.28 16.58
CA ALA A 94 -35.63 38.31 15.51
C ALA A 94 -34.91 37.06 16.05
N PRO A 95 -35.21 35.84 15.56
CA PRO A 95 -34.59 34.63 16.06
C PRO A 95 -33.09 34.61 15.69
N GLU A 96 -32.23 34.68 16.70
CA GLU A 96 -30.79 34.45 16.54
C GLU A 96 -30.54 33.04 16.02
N ALA A 97 -30.11 32.93 14.77
CA ALA A 97 -29.62 31.67 14.21
C ALA A 97 -28.31 31.29 14.93
N HIS A 98 -28.40 30.44 15.94
CA HIS A 98 -27.23 29.90 16.63
C HIS A 98 -26.33 29.13 15.64
N ALA A 99 -25.21 29.74 15.26
CA ALA A 99 -24.18 29.08 14.47
C ALA A 99 -23.44 28.07 15.36
N HIS A 100 -23.71 26.79 15.18
CA HIS A 100 -22.96 25.74 15.87
C HIS A 100 -21.47 25.80 15.46
N PRO A 101 -20.53 26.02 16.41
CA PRO A 101 -19.11 26.02 16.10
C PRO A 101 -18.68 24.63 15.62
N GLU A 102 -17.97 24.58 14.49
CA GLU A 102 -17.51 23.33 13.92
C GLU A 102 -16.53 22.62 14.87
N PRO A 103 -16.67 21.30 15.11
CA PRO A 103 -15.84 20.59 16.06
C PRO A 103 -14.39 20.52 15.60
N ARG A 104 -13.52 21.26 16.32
CA ARG A 104 -12.06 21.31 16.16
C ARG A 104 -11.38 19.95 16.29
N ILE A 105 -12.07 18.97 16.87
CA ILE A 105 -11.65 17.57 17.00
C ILE A 105 -11.32 16.92 15.64
N SER A 106 -11.90 17.42 14.54
CA SER A 106 -11.67 16.90 13.18
C SER A 106 -10.18 16.98 12.77
N TRP A 107 -9.40 17.89 13.36
CA TRP A 107 -7.95 18.00 13.10
C TRP A 107 -7.15 16.81 13.63
N LEU A 108 -7.67 16.06 14.61
CA LEU A 108 -7.02 14.83 15.09
C LEU A 108 -6.92 13.75 14.01
N LEU A 109 -7.75 13.81 12.95
CA LEU A 109 -7.67 12.87 11.81
C LEU A 109 -6.41 13.08 10.95
N VAL A 110 -5.76 14.25 11.02
CA VAL A 110 -4.48 14.49 10.33
C VAL A 110 -3.36 13.69 10.97
N LEU A 111 -3.39 13.50 12.30
CA LEU A 111 -2.35 12.81 13.05
C LEU A 111 -2.12 11.35 12.58
N PRO A 112 -3.13 10.45 12.51
CA PRO A 112 -2.90 9.08 12.04
C PRO A 112 -2.45 9.03 10.58
N ILE A 113 -2.90 9.94 9.72
CA ILE A 113 -2.46 10.01 8.32
C ILE A 113 -0.99 10.43 8.24
N LEU A 114 -0.61 11.44 9.00
CA LEU A 114 0.77 11.91 9.09
C LEU A 114 1.69 10.83 9.68
N ALA A 115 1.21 10.09 10.68
CA ALA A 115 1.91 8.93 11.21
C ALA A 115 2.13 7.84 10.14
N LEU A 116 1.11 7.52 9.32
CA LEU A 116 1.25 6.55 8.23
C LEU A 116 2.19 7.03 7.11
N ILE A 117 2.23 8.35 6.85
CA ILE A 117 3.14 8.93 5.85
C ILE A 117 4.59 8.90 6.35
N LEU A 118 4.81 9.21 7.64
CA LEU A 118 6.16 9.27 8.22
C LEU A 118 6.72 7.91 8.62
N ILE A 119 5.86 6.97 9.01
CA ILE A 119 6.22 5.63 9.46
C ILE A 119 5.72 4.63 8.40
N ALA A 120 6.45 4.53 7.29
CA ALA A 120 6.14 3.54 6.27
C ALA A 120 6.50 2.13 6.79
N PRO A 121 5.52 1.24 7.05
CA PRO A 121 5.84 -0.13 7.44
C PRO A 121 6.65 -0.82 6.33
N PRO A 122 7.60 -1.71 6.71
CA PRO A 122 8.31 -2.52 5.74
C PRO A 122 7.35 -3.47 5.01
N ALA A 123 7.79 -3.99 3.85
CA ALA A 123 7.06 -5.04 3.15
C ALA A 123 6.87 -6.29 4.03
N LEU A 124 5.88 -7.12 3.72
CA LEU A 124 5.62 -8.34 4.48
C LEU A 124 6.84 -9.28 4.44
N GLY A 125 7.24 -9.78 5.62
CA GLY A 125 8.45 -10.57 5.80
C GLY A 125 8.24 -11.97 6.38
N SER A 126 9.30 -12.50 6.98
CA SER A 126 9.45 -13.83 7.55
C SER A 126 8.36 -14.15 8.59
N TYR A 127 8.00 -13.18 9.43
CA TYR A 127 6.97 -13.34 10.46
C TYR A 127 5.60 -13.69 9.88
N SER A 128 5.13 -12.91 8.89
CA SER A 128 3.86 -13.17 8.21
C SER A 128 3.91 -14.48 7.43
N ALA A 129 5.05 -14.78 6.81
CA ALA A 129 5.26 -16.01 6.05
C ALA A 129 5.18 -17.26 6.93
N MET A 130 5.63 -17.20 8.18
CA MET A 130 5.58 -18.36 9.08
C MET A 130 4.21 -18.55 9.76
N ARG A 131 3.36 -17.52 9.78
CA ARG A 131 1.98 -17.59 10.30
C ARG A 131 0.93 -17.92 9.24
N THR A 132 1.29 -17.77 7.98
CA THR A 132 0.42 -18.08 6.84
C THR A 132 0.98 -19.30 6.12
N GLY A 133 0.13 -20.23 5.71
CA GLY A 133 0.59 -21.39 4.96
C GLY A 133 1.02 -21.03 3.54
N THR A 134 1.89 -21.83 2.94
CA THR A 134 2.31 -21.67 1.54
C THR A 134 1.09 -21.69 0.62
N ALA A 135 0.96 -20.68 -0.25
CA ALA A 135 -0.14 -20.55 -1.18
C ALA A 135 0.36 -20.80 -2.59
N LEU A 136 0.50 -22.09 -2.93
CA LEU A 136 0.81 -22.49 -4.28
C LEU A 136 -0.48 -22.86 -5.02
N GLN A 137 -0.67 -22.31 -6.21
CA GLN A 137 -1.80 -22.63 -7.09
C GLN A 137 -1.28 -23.32 -8.35
N HIS A 138 -2.09 -24.22 -8.92
CA HIS A 138 -1.76 -24.85 -10.20
C HIS A 138 -2.06 -23.88 -11.35
N PRO A 139 -1.05 -23.39 -12.08
CA PRO A 139 -1.29 -22.49 -13.20
C PRO A 139 -1.83 -23.27 -14.40
N TYR A 140 -2.61 -22.60 -15.25
CA TYR A 140 -3.19 -23.20 -16.46
C TYR A 140 -2.14 -23.59 -17.51
N GLY A 141 -0.94 -23.02 -17.41
CA GLY A 141 0.18 -23.28 -18.30
C GLY A 141 1.45 -22.64 -17.74
N TYR A 142 2.56 -22.88 -18.43
CA TYR A 142 3.85 -22.34 -18.06
C TYR A 142 4.50 -21.66 -19.25
N MET A 143 4.93 -20.42 -19.08
CA MET A 143 5.73 -19.76 -20.10
C MET A 143 7.06 -20.47 -20.35
N LYS A 144 7.60 -20.29 -21.55
CA LYS A 144 8.87 -20.88 -21.93
C LYS A 144 10.02 -20.21 -21.16
N LEU A 145 10.80 -21.02 -20.46
CA LEU A 145 11.96 -20.53 -19.71
C LEU A 145 13.05 -20.00 -20.67
N PRO A 146 13.79 -18.95 -20.25
CA PRO A 146 14.97 -18.50 -20.98
C PRO A 146 15.97 -19.64 -21.22
N LYS A 147 16.77 -19.53 -22.28
CA LYS A 147 17.85 -20.50 -22.59
C LYS A 147 19.10 -20.34 -21.71
N ALA A 148 19.11 -19.39 -20.77
CA ALA A 148 20.22 -19.15 -19.86
C ALA A 148 20.48 -20.34 -18.90
N ASP A 149 21.72 -20.46 -18.43
CA ASP A 149 22.12 -21.36 -17.35
C ASP A 149 23.09 -20.61 -16.41
N PRO A 150 22.73 -20.36 -15.14
CA PRO A 150 21.46 -20.73 -14.51
C PRO A 150 20.27 -19.94 -15.04
N ILE A 151 19.09 -20.57 -15.06
CA ILE A 151 17.83 -19.98 -15.50
C ILE A 151 17.37 -18.95 -14.46
N PRO A 152 17.25 -17.66 -14.78
CA PRO A 152 16.61 -16.70 -13.90
C PRO A 152 15.10 -16.98 -13.89
N ILE A 153 14.54 -17.24 -12.71
CA ILE A 153 13.11 -17.56 -12.56
C ILE A 153 12.61 -17.07 -11.19
N ASN A 154 11.35 -16.63 -11.15
CA ASN A 154 10.69 -16.23 -9.91
C ASN A 154 10.42 -17.44 -9.01
N LEU A 155 10.29 -17.19 -7.71
CA LEU A 155 10.18 -18.26 -6.72
C LEU A 155 8.83 -18.98 -6.81
N VAL A 156 7.75 -18.22 -7.02
CA VAL A 156 6.41 -18.78 -7.28
C VAL A 156 6.43 -19.72 -8.48
N ASP A 157 7.13 -19.31 -9.53
CA ASP A 157 7.19 -20.04 -10.80
C ASP A 157 8.01 -21.32 -10.71
N TYR A 158 9.15 -21.24 -9.99
CA TYR A 158 9.91 -22.43 -9.62
C TYR A 158 9.05 -23.40 -8.81
N ALA A 159 8.37 -22.91 -7.77
CA ALA A 159 7.58 -23.76 -6.89
C ALA A 159 6.45 -24.45 -7.65
N GLY A 160 5.74 -23.72 -8.51
CA GLY A 160 4.67 -24.26 -9.36
C GLY A 160 5.20 -25.37 -10.26
N ARG A 161 6.29 -25.11 -11.00
CA ARG A 161 6.90 -26.11 -11.90
C ARG A 161 7.47 -27.30 -11.15
N ALA A 162 8.03 -27.09 -9.95
CA ALA A 162 8.59 -28.16 -9.14
C ALA A 162 7.51 -29.12 -8.61
N VAL A 163 6.36 -28.59 -8.18
CA VAL A 163 5.25 -29.38 -7.64
C VAL A 163 4.40 -30.00 -8.74
N TYR A 164 4.01 -29.24 -9.75
CA TYR A 164 3.00 -29.70 -10.72
C TYR A 164 3.54 -30.10 -12.09
N ASP A 165 4.65 -29.52 -12.54
CA ASP A 165 5.34 -29.96 -13.76
C ASP A 165 6.45 -30.99 -13.47
N HIS A 166 6.64 -31.34 -12.19
CA HIS A 166 7.69 -32.25 -11.72
C HIS A 166 9.08 -31.89 -12.28
N GLY A 167 9.34 -30.58 -12.43
CA GLY A 167 10.62 -30.05 -12.90
C GLY A 167 10.97 -30.35 -14.36
N ARG A 168 10.07 -30.89 -15.18
CA ARG A 168 10.33 -31.24 -16.60
C ARG A 168 10.82 -30.03 -17.39
N SER A 169 10.23 -28.86 -17.15
CA SER A 169 10.59 -27.60 -17.83
C SER A 169 12.02 -27.10 -17.55
N PHE A 170 12.69 -27.55 -16.49
CA PHE A 170 14.06 -27.13 -16.20
C PHE A 170 15.09 -27.84 -17.10
N GLY A 171 14.80 -29.08 -17.53
CA GLY A 171 15.70 -29.84 -18.42
C GLY A 171 17.09 -30.10 -17.82
N GLY A 172 17.18 -30.28 -16.49
CA GLY A 172 18.44 -30.53 -15.78
C GLY A 172 19.33 -29.30 -15.54
N ARG A 173 18.94 -28.12 -16.02
CA ARG A 173 19.70 -26.87 -15.83
C ARG A 173 19.57 -26.35 -14.40
N SER A 174 20.52 -25.52 -13.99
CA SER A 174 20.44 -24.82 -12.71
C SER A 174 19.43 -23.68 -12.79
N VAL A 175 18.79 -23.37 -11.67
CA VAL A 175 17.88 -22.22 -11.53
C VAL A 175 18.50 -21.20 -10.58
N ARG A 176 18.22 -19.92 -10.83
CA ARG A 176 18.59 -18.80 -9.97
C ARG A 176 17.31 -18.13 -9.47
N LEU A 177 17.10 -18.20 -8.16
CA LEU A 177 15.94 -17.63 -7.46
C LEU A 177 16.41 -16.51 -6.52
N SER A 178 15.52 -15.60 -6.18
CA SER A 178 15.68 -14.66 -5.07
C SER A 178 14.49 -14.75 -4.13
N GLY A 179 14.76 -14.56 -2.84
CA GLY A 179 13.73 -14.51 -1.81
C GLY A 179 14.32 -14.12 -0.46
N PHE A 180 13.46 -13.79 0.49
CA PHE A 180 13.87 -13.60 1.87
C PHE A 180 13.86 -14.92 2.62
N VAL A 181 14.70 -14.99 3.64
CA VAL A 181 14.80 -16.18 4.49
C VAL A 181 13.72 -16.17 5.55
N ALA A 182 13.06 -17.32 5.71
CA ALA A 182 12.25 -17.63 6.87
C ALA A 182 12.71 -18.95 7.49
N LEU A 183 12.66 -19.04 8.81
CA LEU A 183 13.08 -20.23 9.55
C LEU A 183 11.86 -20.82 10.27
N ASP A 184 11.70 -22.14 10.21
CA ASP A 184 10.71 -22.83 11.02
C ASP A 184 11.14 -22.90 12.51
N LYS A 185 10.27 -23.47 13.35
CA LYS A 185 10.54 -23.66 14.79
C LYS A 185 11.76 -24.52 15.11
N ASN A 186 12.23 -25.32 14.16
CA ASN A 186 13.39 -26.20 14.28
C ASN A 186 14.65 -25.58 13.60
N GLY A 187 14.55 -24.37 13.05
CA GLY A 187 15.62 -23.71 12.30
C GLY A 187 15.76 -24.17 10.84
N ALA A 188 14.81 -24.95 10.31
CA ALA A 188 14.83 -25.36 8.91
C ALA A 188 14.58 -24.15 7.99
N PRO A 189 15.43 -23.92 6.98
CA PRO A 189 15.35 -22.71 6.17
C PRO A 189 14.42 -22.85 4.96
N TYR A 190 13.56 -21.84 4.81
CA TYR A 190 12.77 -21.59 3.62
C TYR A 190 13.28 -20.33 2.91
N LEU A 191 13.36 -20.40 1.60
CA LEU A 191 13.38 -19.22 0.74
C LEU A 191 11.93 -18.86 0.42
N VAL A 192 11.55 -17.61 0.64
CA VAL A 192 10.17 -17.16 0.52
C VAL A 192 10.08 -15.93 -0.37
N ARG A 193 9.04 -15.90 -1.20
CA ARG A 193 8.52 -14.68 -1.83
C ARG A 193 7.05 -14.58 -1.47
N MET A 194 6.59 -13.35 -1.26
CA MET A 194 5.17 -13.05 -1.08
C MET A 194 4.56 -12.84 -2.47
N ALA A 195 3.50 -13.57 -2.80
CA ALA A 195 2.78 -13.45 -4.07
C ALA A 195 1.58 -12.50 -3.90
N LEU A 196 1.46 -11.51 -4.78
CA LEU A 196 0.35 -10.53 -4.79
C LEU A 196 -0.64 -10.80 -5.92
N ASN A 197 -1.92 -10.58 -5.64
CA ASN A 197 -2.94 -10.45 -6.69
C ASN A 197 -3.16 -8.96 -7.03
N CYS A 198 -3.50 -8.13 -6.04
CA CYS A 198 -3.74 -6.70 -6.20
C CYS A 198 -3.06 -5.81 -5.15
N CYS A 199 -2.91 -6.26 -3.89
CA CYS A 199 -2.28 -5.44 -2.85
C CYS A 199 -1.70 -6.26 -1.69
N ALA A 200 -0.86 -5.65 -0.85
CA ALA A 200 -0.18 -6.31 0.26
C ALA A 200 -1.14 -7.00 1.26
N ALA A 201 -2.42 -6.63 1.29
CA ALA A 201 -3.43 -7.28 2.10
C ALA A 201 -3.83 -8.68 1.59
N ASP A 202 -3.66 -8.95 0.28
CA ASP A 202 -3.87 -10.27 -0.32
C ASP A 202 -2.58 -11.07 -0.49
N ALA A 203 -1.44 -10.52 -0.06
CA ALA A 203 -0.15 -11.18 -0.18
C ALA A 203 -0.18 -12.54 0.52
N GLN A 204 0.20 -13.60 -0.20
CA GLN A 204 0.35 -14.94 0.37
C GLN A 204 1.78 -15.46 0.16
N PRO A 205 2.37 -16.17 1.13
CA PRO A 205 3.73 -16.66 0.98
C PRO A 205 3.78 -17.86 0.04
N VAL A 206 4.80 -17.92 -0.82
CA VAL A 206 5.22 -19.16 -1.47
C VAL A 206 6.57 -19.55 -0.90
N LYS A 207 6.64 -20.78 -0.37
CA LYS A 207 7.80 -21.29 0.34
C LYS A 207 8.53 -22.33 -0.51
N VAL A 208 9.86 -22.25 -0.54
CA VAL A 208 10.75 -23.26 -1.11
C VAL A 208 11.73 -23.69 -0.03
N ALA A 209 11.77 -24.99 0.28
CA ALA A 209 12.70 -25.53 1.26
C ALA A 209 14.11 -25.61 0.67
N LEU A 210 15.11 -25.20 1.44
CA LEU A 210 16.50 -25.21 0.99
C LEU A 210 17.25 -26.44 1.54
N THR A 211 18.05 -27.08 0.68
CA THR A 211 19.03 -28.12 1.06
C THR A 211 20.35 -27.89 0.36
N GLY A 212 21.43 -28.54 0.79
CA GLY A 212 22.75 -28.43 0.14
C GLY A 212 23.62 -27.34 0.75
N LYS A 213 24.29 -26.55 -0.09
CA LYS A 213 25.30 -25.55 0.34
C LYS A 213 24.63 -24.23 0.74
N ILE A 214 24.11 -24.18 1.96
CA ILE A 214 23.45 -23.01 2.54
C ILE A 214 24.42 -22.32 3.51
N PRO A 215 24.42 -20.98 3.65
CA PRO A 215 25.23 -20.28 4.64
C PRO A 215 24.96 -20.82 6.05
N PRO A 216 26.00 -20.95 6.90
CA PRO A 216 25.85 -21.54 8.24
C PRO A 216 25.04 -20.65 9.19
N VAL A 217 24.97 -19.35 8.91
CA VAL A 217 24.19 -18.37 9.67
C VAL A 217 23.18 -17.73 8.74
N LEU A 218 21.91 -17.92 9.06
CA LEU A 218 20.78 -17.36 8.34
C LEU A 218 20.01 -16.41 9.25
N GLN A 219 19.77 -15.20 8.77
CA GLN A 219 18.97 -14.21 9.47
C GLN A 219 17.58 -14.17 8.83
N PRO A 220 16.49 -14.26 9.61
CA PRO A 220 15.15 -13.98 9.11
C PRO A 220 15.10 -12.63 8.40
N ASP A 221 14.30 -12.51 7.35
CA ASP A 221 14.14 -11.32 6.51
C ASP A 221 15.36 -10.92 5.67
N ALA A 222 16.51 -11.59 5.82
CA ALA A 222 17.64 -11.41 4.93
C ALA A 222 17.32 -11.95 3.53
N TRP A 223 17.65 -11.17 2.50
CA TRP A 223 17.45 -11.56 1.11
C TRP A 223 18.64 -12.34 0.58
N LEU A 224 18.34 -13.48 -0.04
CA LEU A 224 19.33 -14.33 -0.69
C LEU A 224 19.00 -14.49 -2.17
N GLN A 225 20.04 -14.45 -3.00
CA GLN A 225 20.02 -15.04 -4.32
C GLN A 225 20.61 -16.44 -4.21
N VAL A 226 19.85 -17.44 -4.66
CA VAL A 226 20.18 -18.85 -4.53
C VAL A 226 20.23 -19.47 -5.91
N THR A 227 21.36 -20.10 -6.23
CA THR A 227 21.51 -20.95 -7.41
C THR A 227 21.45 -22.41 -6.97
N GLY A 228 20.68 -23.23 -7.68
CA GLY A 228 20.54 -24.63 -7.33
C GLY A 228 19.90 -25.48 -8.42
N THR A 229 19.68 -26.74 -8.10
CA THR A 229 19.08 -27.73 -9.00
C THR A 229 17.77 -28.26 -8.41
N TYR A 230 16.84 -28.58 -9.30
CA TYR A 230 15.55 -29.18 -8.95
C TYR A 230 15.74 -30.54 -8.25
N THR A 231 14.85 -30.84 -7.31
CA THR A 231 14.69 -32.17 -6.72
C THR A 231 13.23 -32.54 -6.64
N ALA A 232 12.91 -33.83 -6.74
CA ALA A 232 11.54 -34.34 -6.57
C ALA A 232 11.04 -34.32 -5.11
N ARG A 233 11.86 -33.85 -4.15
CA ARG A 233 11.49 -33.83 -2.74
C ARG A 233 10.49 -32.69 -2.49
N VAL A 234 9.42 -33.03 -1.78
CA VAL A 234 8.37 -32.11 -1.33
C VAL A 234 8.12 -32.37 0.15
N THR A 235 7.90 -31.30 0.92
CA THR A 235 7.35 -31.36 2.28
C THR A 235 6.02 -30.61 2.30
N HIS A 236 5.30 -30.68 3.42
CA HIS A 236 4.06 -29.95 3.60
C HIS A 236 4.23 -28.83 4.62
N ASP A 237 3.52 -27.74 4.38
CA ASP A 237 3.46 -26.60 5.28
C ASP A 237 2.69 -26.96 6.56
N PRO A 238 3.22 -26.67 7.76
CA PRO A 238 2.54 -27.00 9.01
C PRO A 238 1.24 -26.21 9.25
N VAL A 239 1.01 -25.09 8.55
CA VAL A 239 -0.16 -24.23 8.77
C VAL A 239 -1.37 -24.68 7.95
N ASN A 240 -1.18 -24.97 6.65
CA ASN A 240 -2.27 -25.31 5.73
C ASN A 240 -2.07 -26.62 4.97
N ASN A 241 -1.02 -27.39 5.29
CA ASN A 241 -0.64 -28.62 4.58
C ASN A 241 -0.40 -28.40 3.07
N GLY A 242 -0.05 -27.19 2.64
CA GLY A 242 0.30 -26.89 1.26
C GLY A 242 1.67 -27.47 0.86
N PRO A 243 1.89 -27.83 -0.42
CA PRO A 243 3.14 -28.43 -0.86
C PRO A 243 4.28 -27.39 -0.89
N ILE A 244 5.43 -27.77 -0.33
CA ILE A 244 6.67 -26.99 -0.31
C ILE A 244 7.74 -27.82 -1.04
N PRO A 245 8.12 -27.44 -2.27
CA PRO A 245 9.18 -28.14 -2.99
C PRO A 245 10.56 -27.78 -2.42
N TYR A 246 11.51 -28.69 -2.60
CA TYR A 246 12.90 -28.46 -2.25
C TYR A 246 13.73 -27.96 -3.42
N LEU A 247 14.69 -27.08 -3.13
CA LEU A 247 15.80 -26.72 -4.02
C LEU A 247 17.11 -27.24 -3.43
N LYS A 248 17.91 -27.94 -4.24
CA LYS A 248 19.28 -28.32 -3.87
C LYS A 248 20.22 -27.18 -4.25
N VAL A 249 20.57 -26.38 -3.24
CA VAL A 249 21.42 -25.21 -3.36
C VAL A 249 22.86 -25.60 -3.64
N THR A 250 23.43 -25.00 -4.68
CA THR A 250 24.86 -25.09 -5.02
C THR A 250 25.62 -23.84 -4.61
N GLU A 251 24.96 -22.68 -4.66
CA GLU A 251 25.51 -21.38 -4.28
C GLU A 251 24.40 -20.48 -3.70
N ALA A 252 24.72 -19.71 -2.65
CA ALA A 252 23.81 -18.73 -2.08
C ALA A 252 24.59 -17.45 -1.73
N LYS A 253 24.06 -16.29 -2.12
CA LYS A 253 24.67 -14.98 -1.91
C LYS A 253 23.65 -14.01 -1.30
N PRO A 254 24.01 -13.26 -0.24
CA PRO A 254 23.19 -12.15 0.23
C PRO A 254 23.04 -11.09 -0.85
N ILE A 255 21.84 -10.54 -0.96
CA ILE A 255 21.52 -9.41 -1.86
C ILE A 255 20.74 -8.34 -1.08
N PRO A 256 20.78 -7.07 -1.50
CA PRO A 256 19.86 -6.08 -0.96
C PRO A 256 18.41 -6.45 -1.30
N VAL A 257 17.46 -5.89 -0.54
CA VAL A 257 16.03 -6.03 -0.81
C VAL A 257 15.77 -5.54 -2.24
N PRO A 258 15.17 -6.37 -3.12
CA PRO A 258 14.79 -5.93 -4.46
C PRO A 258 13.82 -4.76 -4.42
N SER A 259 13.82 -3.93 -5.46
CA SER A 259 12.85 -2.82 -5.59
C SER A 259 11.40 -3.31 -5.56
N ASP A 260 11.14 -4.48 -6.15
CA ASP A 260 9.88 -5.20 -6.03
C ASP A 260 10.05 -6.43 -5.11
N PRO A 261 9.60 -6.36 -3.85
CA PRO A 261 9.75 -7.44 -2.89
C PRO A 261 8.73 -8.58 -3.12
N TYR A 262 7.79 -8.46 -4.05
CA TYR A 262 6.73 -9.45 -4.28
C TYR A 262 6.87 -10.17 -5.63
N ASP A 263 6.34 -11.39 -5.71
CA ASP A 263 6.07 -12.09 -6.97
C ASP A 263 4.62 -11.84 -7.41
N GLU A 264 4.34 -11.88 -8.70
CA GLU A 264 2.96 -11.85 -9.21
C GLU A 264 2.40 -13.27 -9.32
N SER A 265 1.21 -13.51 -8.77
CA SER A 265 0.57 -14.85 -8.74
C SER A 265 -0.02 -15.31 -10.09
N TRP A 266 -0.20 -14.41 -11.07
CA TRP A 266 -0.99 -14.68 -12.29
C TRP A 266 -0.29 -14.38 -13.62
N ASN A 267 0.95 -13.91 -13.61
CA ASN A 267 1.61 -13.42 -14.82
C ASN A 267 2.88 -14.21 -15.12
N ASN A 268 2.72 -15.50 -15.41
CA ASN A 268 3.70 -16.31 -16.14
C ASN A 268 2.98 -17.18 -17.16
#